data_AF-A0A0L1M0S3-F1
#
_entry.id   AF-A0A0L1M0S3-F1
#
_cell.length_a   1.000
_cell.length_b   1.000
_cell.length_c   1.000
_cell.angle_alpha   90.00
_cell.angle_beta   90.00
_cell.angle_gamma   90.00
#
_symmetry.space_group_name_H-M   'P 1'
#
loop_
_entity.id
_entity.type
_entity.pdbx_description
1 polymer ?
#
loop_
_entity_poly.entity_id
_entity_poly.type
_entity_poly.pdbx_seq_one_letter_code
_entity_poly.pdbx_strand_id
1 'polypeptide(L)' 'AHRLSTIRAADAILVVEDGRIVERGTHTGLLAADGRYAELYRTQFAEATAVAQEAVPET' A
#
# COMPACT_ATOMS: atom_id res chain seq x y z
N ALA A 1 -9.17 8.31 -12.37
CA ALA A 1 -7.75 8.22 -11.96
C ALA A 1 -7.70 8.22 -10.44
N HIS A 2 -7.59 7.02 -9.88
CA HIS A 2 -7.71 6.80 -8.44
C HIS A 2 -6.36 7.12 -7.79
N ARG A 3 -6.33 7.90 -6.71
CA ARG A 3 -5.07 8.28 -6.03
C ARG A 3 -4.19 7.08 -5.68
N LEU A 4 -4.81 5.90 -5.51
CA LEU A 4 -4.16 4.62 -5.26
C LEU A 4 -3.26 4.15 -6.42
N SER A 5 -3.64 4.41 -7.67
CA SER A 5 -2.86 4.03 -8.85
C SER A 5 -1.53 4.78 -8.89
N THR A 6 -1.52 6.05 -8.47
CA THR A 6 -0.32 6.87 -8.37
C THR A 6 0.63 6.36 -7.28
N ILE A 7 0.08 5.88 -6.16
CA ILE A 7 0.89 5.30 -5.06
C ILE A 7 1.47 3.94 -5.48
N ARG A 8 0.69 3.09 -6.15
CA ARG A 8 1.19 1.78 -6.65
C ARG A 8 2.23 1.92 -7.74
N ALA A 9 2.15 2.97 -8.56
CA ALA A 9 3.12 3.27 -9.59
C ALA A 9 4.33 4.09 -9.10
N ALA A 10 4.38 4.44 -7.81
CA ALA A 10 5.50 5.20 -7.27
C ALA A 10 6.77 4.32 -7.23
N ASP A 11 7.86 4.83 -7.81
CA ASP A 11 9.18 4.18 -7.77
C ASP A 11 9.72 4.02 -6.35
N ALA A 12 9.30 4.92 -5.44
CA ALA A 12 9.61 4.84 -4.03
C ALA A 12 8.50 5.48 -3.17
N ILE A 13 8.21 4.82 -2.06
CA ILE A 13 7.34 5.28 -0.99
C ILE A 13 8.20 5.47 0.25
N LEU A 14 7.99 6.59 0.96
CA LEU A 14 8.65 6.89 2.22
C LEU A 14 7.59 7.06 3.30
N VAL A 15 7.71 6.28 4.37
CA VAL A 15 6.87 6.43 5.57
C VAL A 15 7.58 7.36 6.53
N VAL A 16 6.91 8.44 6.93
CA VAL A 16 7.43 9.41 7.88
C VAL A 16 6.65 9.32 9.18
N GLU A 17 7.36 9.14 10.28
CA GLU A 17 6.82 9.12 11.64
C GLU A 17 7.72 9.99 12.53
N ASP A 18 7.11 10.86 13.35
CA ASP A 18 7.85 11.84 14.19
C ASP A 18 8.92 12.66 13.44
N GLY A 19 8.62 13.02 12.18
CA GLY A 19 9.52 13.79 11.33
C GLY A 19 10.74 13.01 10.82
N ARG A 20 10.78 11.69 10.98
CA ARG A 20 11.84 10.81 10.47
C ARG A 20 11.29 9.78 9.50
N ILE A 21 12.12 9.39 8.53
CA ILE A 21 11.78 8.29 7.62
C ILE A 21 12.00 6.98 8.38
N VAL A 22 10.92 6.26 8.65
CA VAL A 22 10.96 4.95 9.32
C VAL A 22 11.04 3.80 8.32
N GLU A 23 10.47 3.98 7.13
CA GLU A 23 10.52 2.97 6.06
C GLU A 23 10.65 3.61 4.67
N ARG A 24 11.34 2.92 3.77
CA ARG A 24 11.49 3.30 2.37
C ARG A 24 11.51 2.06 1.48
N GLY A 25 10.72 2.06 0.41
CA GLY A 25 10.71 0.97 -0.55
C GLY A 25 9.63 1.13 -1.62
N THR A 26 9.42 0.10 -2.43
CA THR A 26 8.27 0.04 -3.34
C THR A 26 7.00 -0.37 -2.57
N HIS A 27 5.83 -0.11 -3.15
CA HIS A 27 4.56 -0.56 -2.57
C HIS A 27 4.55 -2.04 -2.20
N THR A 28 5.01 -2.89 -3.12
CA THR A 28 5.06 -4.34 -2.92
C THR A 28 6.08 -4.73 -1.86
N GLY A 29 7.26 -4.09 -1.85
CA GLY A 29 8.31 -4.36 -0.86
C GLY A 29 7.87 -4.00 0.56
N LEU A 30 7.24 -2.84 0.73
CA LEU A 30 6.77 -2.38 2.03
C LEU A 30 5.55 -3.17 2.53
N LEU A 31 4.67 -3.62 1.64
CA LEU A 31 3.58 -4.54 2.01
C LEU A 31 4.10 -5.90 2.44
N ALA A 32 5.08 -6.45 1.72
CA ALA A 32 5.69 -7.74 2.04
C ALA A 32 6.51 -7.70 3.34
N ALA A 33 7.08 -6.55 3.68
CA ALA A 33 7.80 -6.33 4.93
C ALA A 33 6.88 -6.34 6.17
N ASP A 34 5.56 -6.28 5.97
CA ASP A 34 4.53 -6.24 7.04
C ASP A 34 4.80 -5.19 8.13
N GLY A 35 5.43 -4.08 7.72
CA GLY A 35 5.85 -3.01 8.61
C GLY A 35 4.80 -1.92 8.80
N ARG A 36 5.25 -0.73 9.18
CA ARG A 36 4.40 0.43 9.46
C ARG A 36 3.58 0.84 8.25
N TYR A 37 4.17 0.76 7.06
CA TYR A 37 3.44 1.00 5.81
C TYR A 37 2.25 0.04 5.64
N ALA A 38 2.46 -1.25 5.87
CA ALA A 38 1.45 -2.28 5.65
C ALA A 38 0.28 -2.13 6.63
N GLU A 39 0.57 -1.81 7.89
CA GLU A 39 -0.44 -1.55 8.92
C GLU A 39 -1.29 -0.32 8.58
N LEU A 40 -0.66 0.80 8.18
CA LEU A 40 -1.35 2.01 7.72
C LEU A 40 -2.18 1.73 6.47
N TYR A 41 -1.62 0.95 5.53
CA TYR A 41 -2.31 0.58 4.31
C TYR A 41 -3.55 -0.26 4.59
N ARG A 42 -3.47 -1.25 5.48
CA ARG A 42 -4.61 -2.06 5.88
C ARG A 42 -5.68 -1.22 6.57
N THR A 43 -5.28 -0.37 7.50
CA THR A 43 -6.23 0.43 8.28
C THR A 43 -6.96 1.48 7.43
N GLN A 44 -6.27 2.12 6.48
CA GLN A 44 -6.85 3.21 5.69
C GLN A 44 -7.34 2.80 4.29
N PHE A 45 -6.88 1.67 3.76
CA PHE A 45 -7.13 1.28 2.36
C PHE A 45 -7.55 -0.19 2.16
N ALA A 46 -7.64 -1.03 3.22
CA ALA A 46 -8.10 -2.42 3.05
C ALA A 46 -9.54 -2.50 2.54
N GLU A 47 -10.44 -1.61 2.97
CA GLU A 47 -11.82 -1.58 2.46
C GLU A 47 -11.87 -1.32 0.94
N ALA A 48 -10.91 -0.57 0.38
CA ALA A 48 -10.83 -0.31 -1.06
C ALA A 48 -10.15 -1.44 -1.85
N THR A 49 -9.39 -2.32 -1.18
CA THR A 49 -8.61 -3.39 -1.82
C THR A 49 -9.36 -4.72 -1.84
N ALA A 50 -10.16 -5.01 -0.81
CA ALA A 50 -11.02 -6.20 -0.77
C ALA A 50 -11.97 -6.24 -1.98
N VAL A 51 -12.57 -5.10 -2.35
CA VAL A 51 -13.48 -5.00 -3.51
C VAL A 51 -12.76 -5.21 -4.86
N ALA A 52 -11.45 -5.00 -4.93
CA ALA A 52 -10.67 -5.18 -6.16
C ALA A 52 -10.11 -6.61 -6.33
N GLN A 53 -10.11 -7.44 -5.28
CA GLN A 53 -9.65 -8.84 -5.32
C GLN A 53 -10.78 -9.86 -5.44
N GLU A 54 -12.05 -9.45 -5.34
CA GLU A 54 -13.22 -10.33 -5.53
C GLU A 54 -13.65 -10.51 -7.00
N ALA A 55 -12.98 -9.86 -7.95
CA ALA A 55 -13.31 -9.92 -9.37
C ALA A 55 -12.46 -10.93 -10.16
N VAL A 56 -12.36 -12.18 -9.69
CA VAL A 56 -12.04 -13.32 -10.57
C VAL A 56 -12.80 -14.57 -10.12
N PRO A 57 -14.00 -14.84 -10.66
CA PRO A 57 -14.41 -16.21 -10.91
C PRO A 57 -13.79 -16.63 -12.25
N GLU A 58 -12.83 -17.55 -12.20
CA GLU A 58 -12.41 -18.32 -13.37
C GLU A 58 -13.61 -19.09 -13.92
N THR A 59 -13.86 -19.02 -15.22
CA THR A 59 -14.61 -20.03 -15.99
C THR A 59 -13.98 -20.13 -17.37
#